data_AF-A0A7V9NK13-F1
#
_entry.id   AF-A0A7V9NK13-F1
#
_cell.length_a   1.000
_cell.length_b   1.000
_cell.length_c   1.000
_cell.angle_alpha   90.00
_cell.angle_beta   90.00
_cell.angle_gamma   90.00
#
_symmetry.space_group_name_H-M   'P 1'
#
loop_
_entity.id
_entity.type
_entity.pdbx_description
1 polymer ?
#
loop_
_entity_poly.entity_id
_entity_poly.type
_entity_poly.pdbx_seq_one_letter_code
_entity_poly.pdbx_strand_id
1 'polypeptide(L)'
;MDDRPASTGGEASPRARPDPFRLLNGNVYFNGKCEECRPLCAAVCCRGYALVSLTEEEAKGGRYAYKEASDDCDCELCKKMRELGVRYTLPKQPDGGCIYLDGARKCSIYEERPETCREYSCVNVPFTLHPA
;
A
#
# COMPACT_ATOMS: atom_id res chain seq x y z
N MET A 1 31.51 47.62 33.57
CA MET A 1 31.51 46.86 32.32
C MET A 1 32.02 45.48 32.65
N ASP A 2 31.14 44.50 32.85
CA ASP A 2 31.54 43.10 33.03
C ASP A 2 30.60 42.25 32.17
N ASP A 3 31.04 42.06 30.94
CA ASP A 3 30.36 41.25 29.93
C ASP A 3 30.88 39.80 30.05
N ARG A 4 30.08 38.94 30.66
CA ARG A 4 30.27 37.48 30.56
C ARG A 4 29.34 36.97 29.46
N PRO A 5 29.84 36.47 28.33
CA PRO A 5 28.97 35.77 27.40
C PRO A 5 28.59 34.41 28.00
N ALA A 6 27.28 34.24 28.18
CA ALA A 6 26.65 32.98 28.51
C ALA A 6 26.70 32.04 27.29
N SER A 7 27.22 30.84 27.54
CA SER A 7 26.80 29.54 27.01
C SER A 7 26.17 29.49 25.62
N THR A 8 26.93 29.05 24.62
CA THR A 8 26.37 28.35 23.45
C THR A 8 26.42 26.85 23.71
N GLY A 9 25.45 26.36 24.48
CA GLY A 9 25.09 24.95 24.49
C GLY A 9 24.40 24.64 23.16
N GLY A 10 25.15 24.10 22.20
CA GLY A 10 24.59 23.51 20.99
C GLY A 10 23.84 22.23 21.38
N GLU A 11 22.55 22.35 21.66
CA GLU A 11 21.65 21.21 21.73
C GLU A 11 21.76 20.44 20.42
N ALA A 12 22.29 19.22 20.49
CA ALA A 12 22.25 18.28 19.41
C ALA A 12 20.78 17.99 19.07
N SER A 13 20.32 18.56 17.96
CA SER A 13 19.00 18.30 17.39
C SER A 13 18.74 16.79 17.38
N PRO A 14 17.59 16.32 17.90
CA PRO A 14 17.30 14.90 17.94
C PRO A 14 17.33 14.39 16.51
N ARG A 15 18.21 13.42 16.23
CA ARG A 15 18.45 12.82 14.89
C ARG A 15 17.15 12.83 14.09
N ALA A 16 17.05 13.74 13.11
CA ALA A 16 15.84 13.91 12.32
C ALA A 16 15.44 12.54 11.78
N ARG A 17 14.23 12.08 12.09
CA ARG A 17 13.71 10.83 11.54
C ARG A 17 13.70 10.99 10.02
N PRO A 18 14.13 9.98 9.25
CA PRO A 18 14.07 10.08 7.80
C PRO A 18 12.62 10.31 7.36
N ASP A 19 12.41 11.25 6.44
CA ASP A 19 11.07 11.56 5.95
C ASP A 19 10.38 10.30 5.39
N PRO A 20 9.06 10.15 5.61
CA PRO A 20 8.32 8.99 5.11
C PRO A 20 8.31 8.90 3.58
N PHE A 21 8.58 10.02 2.90
CA PHE A 21 8.69 10.10 1.45
C PHE A 21 9.71 11.16 1.05
N ARG A 22 10.13 11.10 -0.22
CA ARG A 22 10.94 12.13 -0.87
C ARG A 22 10.22 12.66 -2.11
N LEU A 23 10.30 13.96 -2.33
CA LEU A 23 9.84 14.62 -3.54
C LEU A 23 11.03 14.81 -4.49
N LEU A 24 10.93 14.28 -5.70
CA LEU A 24 11.95 14.46 -6.74
C LEU A 24 11.28 14.68 -8.08
N ASN A 25 11.57 15.82 -8.71
CA ASN A 25 11.02 16.21 -10.02
C ASN A 25 9.49 16.11 -10.09
N GLY A 26 8.79 16.53 -9.03
CA GLY A 26 7.32 16.46 -8.93
C GLY A 26 6.72 15.09 -8.62
N ASN A 27 7.55 14.05 -8.42
CA ASN A 27 7.12 12.70 -8.05
C ASN A 27 7.34 12.44 -6.56
N VAL A 28 6.46 11.63 -5.97
CA VAL A 28 6.59 11.15 -4.58
C VAL A 28 7.21 9.76 -4.59
N TYR A 29 8.20 9.55 -3.71
CA TYR A 29 8.85 8.26 -3.48
C TYR A 29 8.73 7.88 -2.00
N PHE A 30 8.05 6.77 -1.70
CA PHE A 30 7.88 6.30 -0.31
C PHE A 30 9.06 5.45 0.16
N ASN A 31 9.31 5.45 1.47
CA ASN A 31 10.41 4.69 2.09
C ASN A 31 10.05 3.23 2.41
N GLY A 32 8.83 2.78 2.10
CA GLY A 32 8.34 1.43 2.35
C GLY A 32 7.86 1.15 3.78
N LYS A 33 8.08 2.07 4.73
CA LYS A 33 7.61 1.93 6.10
C LYS A 33 6.18 2.42 6.22
N CYS A 34 5.23 1.50 6.08
CA CYS A 34 3.81 1.82 5.95
C CYS A 34 3.25 2.66 7.11
N GLU A 35 3.64 2.41 8.36
CA GLU A 35 3.17 3.19 9.52
C GLU A 35 3.68 4.64 9.51
N GLU A 36 4.87 4.89 8.96
CA GLU A 36 5.39 6.26 8.79
C GLU A 36 4.75 6.96 7.57
N CYS A 37 4.43 6.20 6.53
CA CYS A 37 3.88 6.72 5.26
C CYS A 37 2.38 7.01 5.30
N ARG A 38 1.62 6.42 6.24
CA ARG A 38 0.17 6.60 6.32
C ARG A 38 -0.17 7.92 7.03
N PRO A 39 -1.22 8.64 6.57
CA PRO A 39 -2.13 8.30 5.47
C PRO A 39 -1.70 8.79 4.08
N LEU A 40 -0.50 9.39 3.96
CA LEU A 40 -0.02 10.07 2.74
C LEU A 40 0.08 9.15 1.53
N CYS A 41 0.44 7.87 1.72
CA CYS A 41 0.48 6.89 0.65
C CYS A 41 -0.90 6.49 0.08
N ALA A 42 -2.00 7.02 0.63
CA ALA A 42 -3.37 6.79 0.19
C ALA A 42 -3.76 5.30 0.03
N ALA A 43 -3.11 4.40 0.79
CA ALA A 43 -3.25 2.95 0.69
C ALA A 43 -3.02 2.41 -0.73
N VAL A 44 -1.99 2.92 -1.40
CA VAL A 44 -1.64 2.52 -2.78
C VAL A 44 -1.44 1.01 -2.97
N CYS A 45 -0.95 0.28 -1.96
CA CYS A 45 -0.84 -1.18 -2.02
C CYS A 45 -2.21 -1.89 -2.11
N CYS A 46 -3.26 -1.32 -1.52
CA CYS A 46 -4.62 -1.87 -1.56
C CYS A 46 -5.41 -1.44 -2.80
N ARG A 47 -4.95 -0.40 -3.51
CA ARG A 47 -5.64 0.18 -4.67
C ARG A 47 -4.93 -0.11 -6.00
N GLY A 48 -3.61 -0.22 -5.99
CA GLY A 48 -2.76 -0.27 -7.18
C GLY A 48 -2.85 -1.56 -7.98
N TYR A 49 -3.16 -2.68 -7.33
CA TYR A 49 -3.39 -3.94 -8.04
C TYR A 49 -4.74 -3.92 -8.74
N ALA A 50 -4.76 -4.31 -10.02
CA ALA A 50 -6.01 -4.60 -10.71
C ALA A 50 -6.68 -5.85 -10.12
N LEU A 51 -5.89 -6.89 -9.86
CA LEU A 51 -6.27 -8.14 -9.20
C LEU A 51 -5.20 -8.49 -8.17
N VAL A 52 -5.60 -8.90 -6.98
CA VAL A 52 -4.68 -9.55 -6.03
C VAL A 52 -4.89 -11.04 -6.20
N SER A 53 -3.98 -11.73 -6.87
CA SER A 53 -4.05 -13.19 -7.05
C SER A 53 -3.87 -13.90 -5.72
N LEU A 54 -4.57 -15.02 -5.56
CA LEU A 54 -4.37 -15.96 -4.45
C LEU A 54 -3.97 -17.31 -5.01
N THR A 55 -3.14 -18.04 -4.27
CA THR A 55 -2.99 -19.48 -4.51
C THR A 55 -4.29 -20.21 -4.14
N GLU A 56 -4.42 -21.46 -4.58
CA GLU A 56 -5.58 -22.27 -4.19
C GLU A 56 -5.63 -22.50 -2.67
N GLU A 57 -4.47 -22.70 -2.05
CA GLU A 57 -4.34 -22.85 -0.59
C GLU A 57 -4.74 -21.58 0.15
N GLU A 58 -4.35 -20.40 -0.35
CA GLU A 58 -4.75 -19.12 0.24
C GLU A 58 -6.25 -18.87 0.11
N ALA A 59 -6.85 -19.18 -1.05
CA ALA A 59 -8.28 -19.01 -1.30
C ALA A 59 -9.12 -20.01 -0.48
N LYS A 60 -8.79 -21.30 -0.54
CA LYS A 60 -9.56 -22.38 0.10
C LYS A 60 -9.23 -22.58 1.57
N GLY A 61 -8.16 -21.97 2.08
CA GLY A 61 -7.75 -22.02 3.48
C GLY A 61 -8.66 -21.27 4.47
N GLY A 62 -9.70 -20.59 3.98
CA GLY A 62 -10.70 -19.91 4.82
C GLY A 62 -10.22 -18.61 5.47
N ARG A 63 -8.99 -18.17 5.18
CA ARG A 63 -8.41 -16.94 5.73
C ARG A 63 -8.90 -15.68 5.03
N TYR A 64 -9.24 -15.77 3.75
CA TYR A 64 -9.64 -14.62 2.95
C TYR A 64 -10.96 -14.86 2.22
N ALA A 65 -11.70 -13.77 2.01
CA ALA A 65 -12.73 -13.72 0.99
C ALA A 65 -12.06 -13.76 -0.37
N TYR A 66 -12.62 -14.54 -1.29
CA TYR A 66 -12.10 -14.64 -2.65
C TYR A 66 -13.24 -14.68 -3.67
N LYS A 67 -12.90 -14.32 -4.91
CA LYS A 67 -13.68 -14.63 -6.09
C LYS A 67 -12.90 -15.66 -6.91
N GLU A 68 -13.58 -16.72 -7.33
CA GLU A 68 -13.05 -17.70 -8.27
C GLU A 68 -13.51 -17.34 -9.69
N ALA A 69 -12.60 -17.43 -10.65
CA ALA A 69 -12.94 -17.33 -12.06
C ALA A 69 -13.83 -18.51 -12.45
N SER A 70 -15.01 -18.21 -12.97
CA SER A 70 -15.89 -19.19 -13.61
C SER A 70 -15.73 -19.09 -15.12
N ASP A 71 -15.61 -20.23 -15.79
CA ASP A 71 -15.48 -20.29 -17.26
C ASP A 71 -16.76 -19.78 -17.95
N ASP A 72 -17.92 -20.01 -17.33
CA ASP A 72 -19.23 -19.61 -17.84
C ASP A 72 -19.63 -18.16 -17.46
N CYS A 73 -18.75 -17.45 -16.74
CA CYS A 73 -19.00 -16.08 -16.31
C CYS A 73 -18.48 -15.06 -17.33
N ASP A 74 -19.39 -14.22 -17.86
CA ASP A 74 -19.09 -13.20 -18.88
C ASP A 74 -18.92 -11.77 -18.35
N CYS A 75 -18.84 -11.57 -17.03
CA CYS A 75 -18.57 -10.25 -16.48
C CYS A 75 -17.12 -9.81 -16.76
N GLU A 76 -16.89 -8.50 -16.81
CA GLU A 76 -15.56 -7.92 -17.11
C GLU A 76 -14.46 -8.41 -16.16
N LEU A 77 -14.79 -8.67 -14.89
CA LEU A 77 -13.85 -9.24 -13.93
C LEU A 77 -13.42 -10.66 -14.34
N CYS A 78 -14.37 -11.52 -14.68
CA CYS A 78 -14.10 -12.90 -15.09
C CYS A 78 -13.26 -12.94 -16.38
N LYS A 79 -13.56 -12.07 -17.36
CA LYS A 79 -12.74 -11.90 -18.58
C LYS A 79 -11.31 -11.51 -18.26
N LYS A 80 -11.12 -10.49 -17.42
CA LYS A 80 -9.79 -10.00 -17.01
C LYS A 80 -9.00 -11.04 -16.21
N MET A 81 -9.68 -11.79 -15.35
CA MET A 81 -9.08 -12.92 -14.61
C MET A 81 -8.56 -13.99 -15.58
N ARG A 82 -9.35 -14.38 -16.59
CA ARG A 82 -8.92 -15.33 -17.62
C ARG A 82 -7.76 -14.81 -18.47
N GLU A 83 -7.83 -13.54 -18.90
CA GLU A 83 -6.76 -12.89 -19.68
C GLU A 83 -5.42 -12.88 -18.93
N LEU A 84 -5.46 -12.64 -17.62
CA LEU A 84 -4.27 -12.57 -16.76
C LEU A 84 -3.89 -13.93 -16.14
N GLY A 85 -4.59 -15.02 -16.46
CA GLY A 85 -4.34 -16.34 -15.88
C GLY A 85 -4.58 -16.44 -14.37
N VAL A 86 -5.43 -15.57 -13.81
CA VAL A 86 -5.73 -15.51 -12.38
C VAL A 86 -6.99 -16.33 -12.09
N ARG A 87 -6.86 -17.40 -11.30
CA ARG A 87 -8.00 -18.23 -10.89
C ARG A 87 -8.75 -17.70 -9.69
N TYR A 88 -8.04 -17.23 -8.67
CA TYR A 88 -8.62 -16.70 -7.44
C TYR A 88 -8.11 -15.29 -7.19
N THR A 89 -8.99 -14.38 -6.77
CA THR A 89 -8.60 -13.01 -6.42
C THR A 89 -9.34 -12.45 -5.23
N LEU A 90 -8.71 -11.54 -4.48
CA LEU A 90 -9.42 -10.78 -3.45
C LEU A 90 -10.50 -9.89 -4.07
N PRO A 91 -11.70 -9.81 -3.47
CA PRO A 91 -12.71 -8.84 -3.86
C PRO A 91 -12.23 -7.40 -3.67
N LYS A 92 -12.75 -6.50 -4.50
CA LYS A 92 -12.58 -5.05 -4.37
C LYS A 92 -13.87 -4.37 -3.95
N GLN A 93 -13.71 -3.27 -3.20
CA GLN A 93 -14.75 -2.29 -2.91
C GLN A 93 -15.13 -1.52 -4.20
N PRO A 94 -16.32 -0.89 -4.26
CA PRO A 94 -16.75 -0.11 -5.42
C PRO A 94 -15.79 1.02 -5.82
N ASP A 95 -15.02 1.55 -4.87
CA ASP A 95 -14.04 2.61 -5.09
C ASP A 95 -12.67 2.10 -5.58
N GLY A 96 -12.57 0.80 -5.89
CA GLY A 96 -11.35 0.14 -6.36
C GLY A 96 -10.37 -0.31 -5.26
N GLY A 97 -10.63 0.02 -3.99
CA GLY A 97 -9.86 -0.49 -2.85
C GLY A 97 -10.06 -2.00 -2.63
N CYS A 98 -9.08 -2.66 -2.01
CA CYS A 98 -9.26 -4.03 -1.52
C CYS A 98 -10.39 -4.09 -0.49
N ILE A 99 -11.15 -5.19 -0.43
CA ILE A 99 -12.21 -5.38 0.57
C ILE A 99 -11.74 -5.20 2.02
N TYR A 100 -10.46 -5.49 2.29
CA TYR A 100 -9.81 -5.37 3.60
C TYR A 100 -9.26 -3.96 3.91
N LEU A 101 -9.52 -2.97 3.05
CA LEU A 101 -9.14 -1.58 3.31
C LEU A 101 -10.19 -0.92 4.21
N ASP A 102 -9.79 -0.47 5.40
CA ASP A 102 -10.68 0.22 6.33
C ASP A 102 -10.81 1.74 6.02
N GLY A 103 -11.73 2.39 6.74
CA GLY A 103 -11.97 3.83 6.61
C GLY A 103 -10.79 4.72 7.01
N ALA A 104 -9.83 4.20 7.79
CA ALA A 104 -8.58 4.86 8.17
C ALA A 104 -7.44 4.57 7.18
N ARG A 105 -7.77 4.02 6.00
CA ARG A 105 -6.81 3.61 4.97
C ARG A 105 -5.78 2.60 5.51
N LYS A 106 -6.19 1.71 6.42
CA LYS A 106 -5.42 0.57 6.94
C LYS A 106 -5.87 -0.71 6.27
N CYS A 107 -4.92 -1.61 5.99
CA CYS A 107 -5.26 -2.98 5.65
C CYS A 107 -5.54 -3.75 6.95
N SER A 108 -6.75 -4.32 7.08
CA SER A 108 -7.14 -5.06 8.29
C SER A 108 -6.41 -6.39 8.43
N ILE A 109 -5.89 -6.95 7.33
CA ILE A 109 -5.15 -8.21 7.28
C ILE A 109 -3.64 -8.00 7.11
N TYR A 110 -3.09 -6.84 7.51
CA TYR A 110 -1.72 -6.44 7.16
C TYR A 110 -0.63 -7.47 7.53
N GLU A 111 -0.71 -8.05 8.72
CA GLU A 111 0.27 -9.05 9.20
C GLU A 111 0.13 -10.40 8.50
N GLU A 112 -1.06 -10.67 7.98
CA GLU A 112 -1.43 -11.97 7.45
C GLU A 112 -1.73 -11.92 5.95
N ARG A 113 -1.31 -10.84 5.27
CA ARG A 113 -1.56 -10.57 3.83
C ARG A 113 -1.20 -11.78 2.96
N PRO A 114 -1.93 -12.03 1.85
CA PRO A 114 -1.54 -13.04 0.88
C PRO A 114 -0.20 -12.71 0.20
N GLU A 115 0.41 -13.71 -0.43
CA GLU A 115 1.74 -13.62 -1.04
C GLU A 115 1.90 -12.41 -1.97
N THR A 116 0.98 -12.24 -2.92
CA THR A 116 0.98 -11.10 -3.85
C THR A 116 1.02 -9.75 -3.12
N CYS A 117 0.36 -9.62 -1.97
CA CYS A 117 0.38 -8.40 -1.17
C CYS A 117 1.65 -8.25 -0.31
N ARG A 118 2.35 -9.34 0.02
CA ARG A 118 3.64 -9.32 0.73
C ARG A 118 4.78 -8.90 -0.19
N GLU A 119 4.72 -9.31 -1.45
CA GLU A 119 5.70 -8.97 -2.48
C GLU A 119 5.63 -7.52 -2.96
N TYR A 120 4.51 -6.84 -2.69
CA TYR A 120 4.36 -5.43 -3.03
C TYR A 120 5.43 -4.55 -2.36
N SER A 121 6.11 -3.74 -3.17
CA SER A 121 7.01 -2.68 -2.70
C SER A 121 6.68 -1.35 -3.37
N CYS A 122 6.50 -0.31 -2.55
CA CYS A 122 6.42 1.08 -3.03
C CYS A 122 7.76 1.81 -2.97
N VAL A 123 8.84 1.12 -2.55
CA VAL A 123 10.17 1.73 -2.44
C VAL A 123 10.70 2.02 -3.84
N ASN A 124 11.15 3.26 -4.06
CA ASN A 124 11.66 3.77 -5.35
C ASN A 124 10.64 3.74 -6.51
N VAL A 125 9.36 3.53 -6.22
CA VAL A 125 8.28 3.65 -7.21
C VAL A 125 7.82 5.11 -7.25
N PRO A 126 7.89 5.81 -8.40
CA PRO A 126 7.41 7.17 -8.52
C PRO A 126 5.89 7.19 -8.54
N PHE A 127 5.30 8.01 -7.66
CA PHE A 127 3.86 8.30 -7.68
C PHE A 127 3.62 9.74 -8.11
N THR A 128 2.80 9.91 -9.14
CA THR A 128 2.31 11.23 -9.55
C THR A 128 1.22 11.67 -8.58
N LEU A 129 1.42 12.83 -7.95
CA LEU A 129 0.33 13.52 -7.26
C LEU A 129 -0.66 14.00 -8.34
N HIS A 130 -1.73 13.25 -8.55
CA HIS A 130 -2.86 13.79 -9.29
C HIS A 130 -3.62 14.72 -8.32
N PRO A 131 -3.70 16.03 -8.60
CA PRO A 131 -4.57 16.89 -7.82
C PRO A 131 -6.00 16.33 -7.95
N ALA A 132 -6.66 16.18 -6.80
CA ALA A 132 -8.05 15.77 -6.71
C ALA A 132 -8.97 16.79 -7.39
#